data_AF-A0A7V9CSP3-F1
#
_entry.id   AF-A0A7V9CSP3-F1
#
_cell.length_a   1.000
_cell.length_b   1.000
_cell.length_c   1.000
_cell.angle_alpha   90.00
_cell.angle_beta   90.00
_cell.angle_gamma   90.00
#
_symmetry.space_group_name_H-M   'P 1'
#
loop_
_entity.id
_entity.type
_entity.pdbx_description
1 polymer ?
#
loop_
_entity_poly.entity_id
_entity_poly.type
_entity_poly.pdbx_seq_one_letter_code
_entity_poly.pdbx_strand_id
1 'polypeptide(L)' 'AKKRFKLTGTGKLLRRRAMKSHLLERKSPKRKRSFRREPGLAPGDEKVANKLLGRG' A
#
# COMPACT_ATOMS: atom_id res chain seq x y z
N ALA A 1 -1.96 -7.14 -10.86
CA ALA A 1 -1.54 -6.81 -9.47
C ALA A 1 -0.10 -6.30 -9.35
N LYS A 2 0.87 -6.84 -10.11
CA LYS A 2 2.32 -6.54 -10.01
C LYS A 2 2.70 -5.05 -9.96
N LYS A 3 2.00 -4.16 -10.69
CA LYS A 3 2.28 -2.71 -10.70
C LYS A 3 1.88 -1.97 -9.40
N ARG A 4 1.06 -2.58 -8.54
CA ARG A 4 0.45 -1.92 -7.37
C ARG A 4 1.08 -2.33 -6.04
N PHE A 5 1.73 -3.49 -5.99
CA PHE A 5 2.33 -4.06 -4.78
C PHE A 5 3.84 -4.17 -4.94
N LYS A 6 4.57 -3.86 -3.87
CA LYS A 6 6.01 -4.07 -3.79
C LYS A 6 6.30 -5.19 -2.81
N LEU A 7 7.22 -6.08 -3.18
CA LEU A 7 7.69 -7.14 -2.33
C LEU A 7 8.96 -6.70 -1.58
N THR A 8 9.01 -6.92 -0.27
CA THR A 8 10.26 -6.77 0.51
C THR A 8 11.08 -8.06 0.45
N GLY A 9 12.38 -7.98 0.73
CA GLY A 9 13.25 -9.16 0.81
C GLY A 9 12.79 -10.21 1.83
N THR A 10 12.06 -9.78 2.86
CA THR A 10 11.45 -10.66 3.89
C THR A 10 10.09 -11.24 3.50
N GLY A 11 9.61 -11.01 2.28
CA GLY A 11 8.35 -11.58 1.81
C GLY A 11 7.10 -10.73 2.06
N LYS A 12 7.20 -9.60 2.76
CA LYS A 12 6.05 -8.73 3.07
C LYS A 12 5.60 -7.95 1.84
N LEU A 13 4.28 -7.80 1.69
CA LEU A 13 3.68 -6.99 0.62
C LEU A 13 3.43 -5.56 1.11
N LEU A 14 4.06 -4.60 0.42
CA LEU A 14 3.84 -3.17 0.64
C LEU A 14 2.88 -2.60 -0.39
N ARG A 15 2.11 -1.60 0.04
CA ARG A 15 1.18 -0.85 -0.81
C ARG A 15 1.32 0.65 -0.63
N ARG A 16 0.96 1.40 -1.67
CA ARG A 16 0.75 2.85 -1.55
C ARG A 16 -0.52 3.15 -0.77
N ARG A 17 -0.48 4.20 0.06
CA ARG A 17 -1.67 4.69 0.77
C ARG A 17 -2.62 5.40 -0.19
N ALA A 18 -3.92 5.24 0.05
CA ALA A 18 -4.96 5.98 -0.63
C ALA A 18 -4.99 7.45 -0.17
N MET A 19 -5.84 8.26 -0.81
CA MET A 19 -6.14 9.64 -0.41
C MET A 19 -5.02 10.68 -0.65
N LYS A 20 -4.00 10.36 -1.46
CA LYS A 20 -2.93 11.29 -1.85
C LYS A 20 -3.09 11.90 -3.26
N SER A 21 -4.16 11.58 -3.98
CA SER A 21 -4.32 12.00 -5.39
C SER A 21 -5.04 13.34 -5.59
N HIS A 22 -5.96 13.73 -4.70
CA HIS A 22 -6.81 14.92 -4.88
C HIS A 22 -7.24 15.53 -3.52
N LEU A 23 -7.77 16.76 -3.53
CA LEU A 23 -8.15 17.57 -2.35
C LEU A 23 -7.02 17.69 -1.32
N LEU A 24 -5.80 17.99 -1.79
CA LEU A 24 -4.62 18.09 -0.91
C LEU A 24 -4.58 19.41 -0.12
N GLU A 25 -5.24 20.45 -0.61
CA GLU A 25 -5.29 21.77 0.03
C GLU A 25 -6.02 21.69 1.38
N ARG A 26 -7.17 21.04 1.42
CA ARG A 26 -7.98 20.87 2.65
C ARG A 26 -7.41 19.87 3.65
N LYS A 27 -6.37 19.13 3.29
CA LYS A 27 -5.75 18.11 4.15
C LYS A 27 -4.58 18.72 4.91
N SER A 28 -4.56 18.49 6.23
CA SER A 28 -3.46 18.96 7.07
C SER A 28 -2.09 18.43 6.60
N PRO A 29 -1.00 19.20 6.75
CA PRO A 29 0.35 18.77 6.36
C PRO A 29 0.77 17.46 7.04
N LYS A 30 0.39 17.26 8.31
CA LYS A 30 0.64 16.02 9.08
C LYS A 30 0.01 14.81 8.41
N ARG A 31 -1.26 14.92 7.99
CA ARG A 31 -1.98 13.83 7.30
C ARG A 31 -1.35 13.50 5.96
N LYS A 32 -1.01 14.53 5.16
CA LYS A 32 -0.32 14.36 3.87
C LYS A 32 1.04 13.67 4.01
N ARG A 33 1.81 13.98 5.07
CA ARG A 33 3.10 13.35 5.35
C ARG A 33 2.95 11.86 5.65
N SER A 34 1.93 11.49 6.43
CA SER A 34 1.64 10.08 6.76
C SER A 34 1.33 9.23 5.52
N PHE A 35 0.68 9.81 4.50
CA PHE A 35 0.38 9.11 3.24
C PHE A 35 1.58 8.81 2.36
N ARG A 36 2.76 9.37 2.64
CA ARG A 36 3.99 9.09 1.88
C ARG A 36 4.61 7.74 2.26
N ARG A 37 4.30 7.21 3.44
CA ARG A 37 4.82 5.91 3.90
C ARG A 37 4.04 4.78 3.26
N GLU A 38 4.74 3.74 2.82
CA GLU A 38 4.16 2.52 2.25
C GLU A 38 4.00 1.49 3.38
N PRO A 39 2.79 1.33 3.95
CA PRO A 39 2.56 0.30 4.96
C PRO A 39 2.49 -1.10 4.32
N GLY A 40 2.67 -2.11 5.17
CA GLY A 40 2.30 -3.47 4.85
C GLY A 40 0.80 -3.62 4.58
N LEU A 41 0.46 -4.72 3.92
CA LEU A 41 -0.91 -5.15 3.74
C LEU A 41 -1.45 -5.74 5.06
N ALA A 42 -2.78 -5.76 5.22
CA ALA A 42 -3.37 -6.42 6.37
C ALA A 42 -3.29 -7.95 6.19
N PRO A 43 -3.14 -8.75 7.27
CA PRO A 43 -2.97 -10.20 7.15
C PRO A 43 -4.09 -10.90 6.38
N GLY A 44 -5.35 -10.44 6.51
CA GLY A 44 -6.48 -11.01 5.77
C GLY A 44 -6.42 -10.77 4.25
N ASP A 45 -5.90 -9.62 3.84
CA ASP A 45 -5.80 -9.23 2.43
C ASP A 45 -4.57 -9.87 1.73
N GLU A 46 -3.55 -10.27 2.50
CA GLU A 46 -2.32 -10.88 1.97
C GLU A 46 -2.58 -12.16 1.18
N LYS A 47 -3.52 -13.00 1.64
CA LYS A 47 -3.87 -14.25 0.95
C LYS A 47 -4.42 -13.99 -0.46
N VAL A 48 -5.31 -13.01 -0.58
CA VAL A 48 -5.90 -12.62 -1.87
C VAL A 48 -4.85 -11.98 -2.77
N ALA A 49 -4.02 -11.08 -2.22
CA ALA A 49 -2.97 -10.41 -2.97
C ALA A 49 -1.92 -11.39 -3.51
N ASN A 50 -1.53 -12.41 -2.73
CA ASN A 50 -0.60 -13.46 -3.16
C ASN A 50 -1.17 -14.30 -4.31
N LYS A 51 -2.45 -14.69 -4.24
CA LYS A 51 -3.13 -15.39 -5.35
C LYS A 51 -3.12 -14.56 -6.64
N LEU A 52 -3.40 -13.26 -6.54
CA LEU A 52 -3.38 -12.32 -7.68
C LEU A 52 -1.97 -12.06 -8.24
N LEU A 53 -0.93 -12.35 -7.47
CA LEU A 53 0.46 -12.25 -7.88
C LEU A 53 1.04 -13.59 -8.36
N GLY A 54 0.24 -14.67 -8.36
CA GLY A 54 0.68 -16.02 -8.71
C GLY A 54 1.68 -16.60 -7.71
N ARG A 55 1.60 -16.18 -6.44
CA ARG A 55 2.52 -16.59 -5.36
C ARG A 55 1.85 -17.53 -4.35
N GLY A 56 0.88 -18.29 -4.80
CA GLY A 56 0.13 -19.27 -4.01
C GLY A 56 -0.76 -20.10 -4.92
#